data_AF-A0A0F9Q716-F1
#
_entry.id   AF-A0A0F9Q716-F1
#
_cell.length_a   1.000
_cell.length_b   1.000
_cell.length_c   1.000
_cell.angle_alpha   90.00
_cell.angle_beta   90.00
_cell.angle_gamma   90.00
#
_symmetry.space_group_name_H-M   'P 1'
#
loop_
_entity.id
_entity.type
_entity.pdbx_description
1 polymer ?
#
loop_
_entity_poly.entity_id
_entity_poly.type
_entity_poly.pdbx_seq_one_letter_code
_entity_poly.pdbx_strand_id
1 'polypeptide(L)'
;MAKNYYDVLGIEKTATPEEIKKAYRTLAVKYHPDKNPDDESAEDKFKEIAEAYEVLKDPTKKKNYDMFGTADLTGGSGGFHSTGDPFEHIFRDVGGMDEFFKHFGVRFGHRAQARNPDVISDLHISLEDAFCGKKIPIEVAIPGTGTKKFSVNIPMGAESGLRLKMAGKGSTQNTTIPAGDLYISVHVKEHNTFRRMRADLFLNKELTMIDAALGCDIKVPTIEGKEVIVAIPPGTQPNHKIRLKSKGMPLLRQPQIRGDMYINISILVPIDLTEKQKQILRDFEEASVKSRN
;
A
#
# COMPACT_ATOMS: atom_id res chain seq x y z
N MET A 1 -34.47 -41.06 -15.99
CA MET A 1 -35.72 -40.34 -15.67
C MET A 1 -35.39 -38.85 -15.66
N ALA A 2 -36.13 -38.02 -16.40
CA ALA A 2 -35.87 -36.59 -16.44
C ALA A 2 -36.01 -36.01 -15.02
N LYS A 3 -34.90 -35.55 -14.44
CA LYS A 3 -34.90 -34.95 -13.11
C LYS A 3 -35.58 -33.58 -13.20
N ASN A 4 -36.51 -33.34 -12.28
CA ASN A 4 -37.28 -32.12 -12.21
C ASN A 4 -36.56 -31.12 -11.27
N TYR A 5 -36.21 -29.93 -11.75
CA TYR A 5 -35.44 -28.94 -11.00
C TYR A 5 -36.15 -28.45 -9.74
N TYR A 6 -37.48 -28.48 -9.73
CA TYR A 6 -38.28 -28.18 -8.54
C TYR A 6 -38.06 -29.23 -7.43
N ASP A 7 -37.94 -30.51 -7.81
CA ASP A 7 -37.70 -31.60 -6.87
C ASP A 7 -36.25 -31.60 -6.36
N VAL A 8 -35.30 -31.20 -7.20
CA VAL A 8 -33.87 -31.03 -6.82
C VAL A 8 -33.69 -29.94 -5.77
N LEU A 9 -34.41 -28.82 -5.91
CA LEU A 9 -34.40 -27.73 -4.93
C LEU A 9 -35.38 -27.95 -3.76
N GLY A 10 -36.24 -28.97 -3.82
CA GLY A 10 -37.24 -29.27 -2.81
C GLY A 10 -38.32 -28.19 -2.67
N ILE A 11 -38.75 -27.60 -3.78
CA ILE A 11 -39.70 -26.49 -3.83
C ILE A 11 -40.87 -26.80 -4.79
N GLU A 12 -41.99 -26.10 -4.63
CA GLU A 12 -43.12 -26.22 -5.54
C GLU A 12 -42.94 -25.38 -6.82
N LYS A 13 -43.64 -25.73 -7.91
CA LYS A 13 -43.60 -24.99 -9.18
C LYS A 13 -44.06 -23.53 -9.06
N THR A 14 -44.95 -23.28 -8.11
CA THR A 14 -45.51 -21.97 -7.75
C THR A 14 -44.57 -21.12 -6.91
N ALA A 15 -43.38 -21.65 -6.53
CA ALA A 15 -42.44 -20.94 -5.68
C ALA A 15 -42.00 -19.59 -6.26
N THR A 16 -41.95 -18.60 -5.38
CA THR A 16 -41.49 -17.26 -5.68
C THR A 16 -39.97 -17.24 -5.91
N PRO A 17 -39.43 -16.23 -6.62
CA PRO A 17 -37.98 -16.10 -6.83
C PRO A 17 -37.18 -16.05 -5.52
N GLU A 18 -37.78 -15.52 -4.44
CA GLU A 18 -37.16 -15.46 -3.12
C GLU A 18 -37.05 -16.84 -2.46
N GLU A 19 -38.09 -17.67 -2.60
CA GLU A 19 -38.10 -19.05 -2.11
C GLU A 19 -37.11 -19.93 -2.86
N ILE A 20 -37.03 -19.80 -4.19
CA ILE A 20 -36.04 -20.47 -5.03
C ILE A 20 -34.61 -20.14 -4.57
N LYS A 21 -34.34 -18.84 -4.33
CA LYS A 21 -33.04 -18.36 -3.86
C LYS A 21 -32.71 -18.81 -2.44
N LYS A 22 -33.72 -18.88 -1.56
CA LYS A 22 -33.55 -19.35 -0.18
C LYS A 22 -33.24 -20.85 -0.16
N ALA A 23 -33.96 -21.66 -0.92
CA ALA A 23 -33.74 -23.10 -1.04
C ALA A 23 -32.33 -23.41 -1.59
N TYR A 24 -31.93 -22.72 -2.67
CA TYR A 24 -30.58 -22.85 -3.22
C TYR A 24 -29.50 -22.54 -2.18
N ARG A 25 -29.61 -21.44 -1.44
CA ARG A 25 -28.61 -21.08 -0.42
C ARG A 25 -28.50 -22.11 0.69
N THR A 26 -29.62 -22.64 1.17
CA THR A 26 -29.63 -23.65 2.22
C THR A 26 -28.97 -24.95 1.75
N LEU A 27 -29.28 -25.39 0.53
CA LEU A 27 -28.72 -26.62 -0.04
C LEU A 27 -27.26 -26.46 -0.47
N ALA A 28 -26.88 -25.31 -1.04
CA ALA A 28 -25.51 -25.00 -1.44
C ALA A 28 -24.55 -24.95 -0.24
N VAL A 29 -25.01 -24.45 0.92
CA VAL A 29 -24.20 -24.48 2.15
C VAL A 29 -24.13 -25.90 2.73
N LYS A 30 -25.17 -26.72 2.55
CA LYS A 30 -25.24 -28.09 3.04
C LYS A 30 -24.31 -29.03 2.27
N TYR A 31 -24.24 -28.87 0.95
CA TYR A 31 -23.45 -29.71 0.04
C TYR A 31 -22.19 -29.00 -0.48
N HIS A 32 -21.70 -27.96 0.22
CA HIS A 32 -20.50 -27.24 -0.19
C HIS A 32 -19.26 -28.16 -0.11
N PRO A 33 -18.35 -28.14 -1.10
CA PRO A 33 -17.13 -28.96 -1.11
C PRO A 33 -16.26 -28.76 0.15
N ASP A 34 -16.05 -27.51 0.59
CA ASP A 34 -15.29 -27.23 1.83
C ASP A 34 -15.87 -27.86 3.10
N LYS A 35 -17.17 -28.13 3.14
CA LYS A 35 -17.82 -28.77 4.31
C LYS A 35 -17.94 -30.28 4.18
N ASN A 36 -17.84 -30.81 2.96
CA ASN A 36 -17.90 -32.24 2.66
C ASN A 36 -16.75 -32.60 1.69
N PRO A 37 -15.48 -32.50 2.13
CA PRO A 37 -14.32 -32.63 1.26
C PRO A 37 -14.10 -34.05 0.70
N ASP A 38 -14.68 -35.08 1.34
CA ASP A 38 -14.48 -36.50 0.99
C ASP A 38 -15.77 -37.19 0.50
N ASP A 39 -16.84 -36.46 0.24
CA ASP A 39 -18.14 -37.02 -0.21
C ASP A 39 -18.42 -36.67 -1.68
N GLU A 40 -18.08 -37.62 -2.57
CA GLU A 40 -18.33 -37.53 -4.02
C GLU A 40 -19.82 -37.31 -4.33
N SER A 41 -20.72 -37.85 -3.49
CA SER A 41 -22.17 -37.69 -3.67
C SER A 41 -22.68 -36.30 -3.30
N ALA A 42 -21.95 -35.56 -2.46
CA ALA A 42 -22.25 -34.18 -2.12
C ALA A 42 -21.88 -33.24 -3.27
N GLU A 43 -20.80 -33.53 -3.99
CA GLU A 43 -20.39 -32.79 -5.17
C GLU A 43 -21.41 -32.91 -6.31
N ASP A 44 -21.88 -34.13 -6.60
CA ASP A 44 -22.90 -34.37 -7.63
C ASP A 44 -24.22 -33.67 -7.30
N LYS A 45 -24.64 -33.72 -6.03
CA LYS A 45 -25.83 -32.99 -5.58
C LYS A 45 -25.64 -31.48 -5.70
N PHE A 46 -24.46 -30.98 -5.37
CA PHE A 46 -24.16 -29.55 -5.51
C PHE A 46 -24.24 -29.09 -6.96
N LYS A 47 -23.73 -29.89 -7.90
CA LYS A 47 -23.85 -29.64 -9.35
C LYS A 47 -25.31 -29.58 -9.79
N GLU A 48 -26.13 -30.54 -9.38
CA GLU A 48 -27.56 -30.58 -9.71
C GLU A 48 -28.33 -29.39 -9.13
N ILE A 49 -28.01 -28.98 -7.90
CA ILE A 49 -28.61 -27.82 -7.23
C ILE A 49 -28.26 -26.51 -7.93
N ALA A 50 -27.01 -26.38 -8.40
CA ALA A 50 -26.55 -25.20 -9.14
C ALA A 50 -27.23 -25.07 -10.50
N GLU A 51 -27.36 -26.18 -11.24
CA GLU A 51 -28.07 -26.24 -12.51
C GLU A 51 -29.55 -25.85 -12.36
N ALA A 52 -30.23 -26.44 -11.38
CA ALA A 52 -31.63 -26.15 -11.08
C ALA A 52 -31.86 -24.67 -10.77
N TYR A 53 -30.97 -24.04 -9.99
CA TYR A 53 -31.10 -22.63 -9.64
C TYR A 53 -30.87 -21.69 -10.85
N GLU A 54 -29.91 -21.98 -11.72
CA GLU A 54 -29.64 -21.15 -12.90
C GLU A 54 -30.81 -21.13 -13.90
N VAL A 55 -31.53 -22.25 -14.02
CA VAL A 55 -32.72 -22.33 -14.88
C VAL A 55 -33.91 -21.63 -14.23
N LEU A 56 -34.12 -21.81 -12.92
CA LEU A 56 -35.31 -21.30 -12.23
C LEU A 56 -35.21 -19.83 -11.78
N LYS A 57 -34.00 -19.26 -11.72
CA LYS A 57 -33.77 -17.86 -11.34
C LYS A 57 -34.16 -16.87 -12.44
N ASP A 58 -33.96 -17.22 -13.72
CA ASP A 58 -34.29 -16.36 -14.84
C ASP A 58 -35.74 -16.60 -15.30
N PRO A 59 -36.60 -15.57 -15.33
CA PRO A 59 -38.00 -15.73 -15.72
C PRO A 59 -38.20 -16.33 -17.12
N THR A 60 -37.30 -16.05 -18.06
CA THR A 60 -37.34 -16.55 -19.43
C THR A 60 -36.95 -18.02 -19.47
N LYS A 61 -35.86 -18.40 -18.78
CA LYS A 61 -35.42 -19.80 -18.70
C LYS A 61 -36.39 -20.67 -17.91
N LYS A 62 -36.95 -20.16 -16.81
CA LYS A 62 -37.99 -20.83 -16.04
C LYS A 62 -39.21 -21.12 -16.91
N LYS A 63 -39.67 -20.12 -17.68
CA LYS A 63 -40.79 -20.31 -18.61
C LYS A 63 -40.49 -21.35 -19.69
N ASN A 64 -39.29 -21.33 -20.27
CA ASN A 64 -38.90 -22.34 -21.27
C ASN A 64 -38.82 -23.74 -20.66
N TYR A 65 -38.28 -23.87 -19.45
CA TYR A 65 -38.24 -25.12 -18.70
C TYR A 65 -39.64 -25.62 -18.36
N ASP A 66 -40.55 -24.74 -17.95
CA ASP A 66 -41.94 -25.09 -17.64
C ASP A 66 -42.72 -25.52 -18.89
N MET A 67 -42.38 -24.99 -20.07
CA MET A 67 -43.03 -25.32 -21.34
C MET A 67 -42.48 -26.59 -22.02
N PHE A 68 -41.17 -26.85 -21.90
CA PHE A 68 -40.49 -27.91 -22.68
C PHE A 68 -39.76 -28.96 -21.82
N GLY A 69 -39.69 -28.78 -20.50
CA GLY A 69 -39.01 -29.68 -19.58
C GLY A 69 -37.49 -29.71 -19.76
N THR A 70 -36.82 -30.64 -19.09
CA THR A 70 -35.35 -30.83 -19.13
C THR A 70 -34.86 -31.46 -20.44
N ALA A 71 -35.76 -31.96 -21.28
CA ALA A 71 -35.43 -32.87 -22.39
C ALA A 71 -35.30 -32.19 -23.77
N ASP A 72 -35.56 -30.88 -23.89
CA ASP A 72 -35.54 -30.24 -25.21
C ASP A 72 -35.00 -28.79 -25.20
N LEU A 73 -33.76 -28.65 -24.73
CA LEU A 73 -32.90 -27.51 -25.07
C LEU A 73 -32.01 -27.81 -26.29
N THR A 74 -32.40 -28.81 -27.09
CA THR A 74 -31.69 -29.29 -28.29
C THR A 74 -32.52 -29.16 -29.57
N GLY A 75 -33.41 -28.17 -29.65
CA GLY A 75 -34.29 -27.97 -30.79
C GLY A 75 -34.35 -26.52 -31.29
N GLY A 76 -33.33 -26.05 -32.04
CA GLY A 76 -33.51 -24.96 -33.01
C GLY A 76 -32.42 -23.90 -33.17
N SER A 77 -31.24 -24.27 -33.70
CA SER A 77 -30.57 -23.58 -34.84
C SER A 77 -29.09 -24.03 -34.98
N GLY A 78 -28.84 -25.01 -35.85
CA GLY A 78 -27.61 -25.07 -36.67
C GLY A 78 -26.36 -25.78 -36.13
N GLY A 79 -26.32 -27.11 -36.27
CA GLY A 79 -25.14 -27.83 -36.78
C GLY A 79 -24.01 -28.24 -35.82
N PHE A 80 -24.08 -29.46 -35.27
CA PHE A 80 -22.98 -30.44 -35.25
C PHE A 80 -23.52 -31.79 -34.77
N HIS A 81 -23.41 -32.84 -35.59
CA HIS A 81 -23.62 -34.22 -35.16
C HIS A 81 -22.33 -34.71 -34.49
N SER A 82 -22.38 -35.07 -33.21
CA SER A 82 -21.52 -36.14 -32.69
C SER A 82 -22.18 -36.79 -31.49
N THR A 83 -22.31 -38.10 -31.57
CA THR A 83 -22.89 -39.00 -30.58
C THR A 83 -21.99 -39.03 -29.34
N GLY A 84 -22.45 -38.48 -28.22
CA GLY A 84 -21.72 -38.51 -26.93
C GLY A 84 -21.99 -37.26 -26.10
N ASP A 85 -22.34 -37.45 -24.82
CA ASP A 85 -22.76 -36.43 -23.87
C ASP A 85 -21.82 -35.18 -23.83
N PRO A 86 -22.34 -33.97 -24.13
CA PRO A 86 -21.56 -32.73 -24.12
C PRO A 86 -21.03 -32.30 -22.74
N PHE A 87 -21.54 -32.91 -21.65
CA PHE A 87 -21.16 -32.55 -20.28
C PHE A 87 -19.94 -33.35 -19.79
N GLU A 88 -19.72 -34.56 -20.30
CA GLU A 88 -18.62 -35.43 -19.84
C GLU A 88 -17.25 -35.01 -20.41
N HIS A 89 -17.22 -34.43 -21.61
CA HIS A 89 -15.98 -33.93 -22.24
C HIS A 89 -15.53 -32.54 -21.76
N ILE A 90 -16.41 -31.74 -21.14
CA ILE A 90 -16.03 -30.44 -20.56
C ILE A 90 -15.41 -30.62 -19.17
N PHE A 91 -15.81 -31.65 -18.43
CA PHE A 91 -15.32 -31.92 -17.07
C PHE A 91 -14.03 -32.76 -17.00
N ARG A 92 -13.71 -33.56 -18.03
CA ARG A 92 -12.59 -34.53 -17.94
C ARG A 92 -11.25 -34.05 -18.52
N ASP A 93 -11.26 -33.23 -19.57
CA ASP A 93 -10.02 -32.78 -20.25
C ASP A 93 -9.49 -31.41 -19.78
N VAL A 94 -10.23 -30.71 -18.91
CA VAL A 94 -9.86 -29.38 -18.43
C VAL A 94 -9.90 -29.40 -16.91
N GLY A 95 -8.74 -29.64 -16.30
CA GLY A 95 -8.57 -29.52 -14.86
C GLY A 95 -9.01 -28.15 -14.39
N GLY A 96 -10.06 -28.12 -13.55
CA GLY A 96 -10.36 -27.00 -12.68
C GLY A 96 -11.64 -26.21 -13.02
N MET A 97 -12.38 -25.94 -11.95
CA MET A 97 -13.55 -25.05 -11.87
C MET A 97 -13.35 -23.65 -12.50
N ASP A 98 -12.12 -23.25 -12.79
CA ASP A 98 -11.70 -21.94 -13.30
C ASP A 98 -12.03 -21.68 -14.79
N GLU A 99 -12.20 -22.72 -15.62
CA GLU A 99 -12.64 -22.58 -17.02
C GLU A 99 -14.18 -22.56 -17.18
N PHE A 100 -14.90 -23.26 -16.30
CA PHE A 100 -16.36 -23.23 -16.26
C PHE A 100 -16.90 -21.80 -16.04
N PHE A 101 -16.23 -21.02 -15.19
CA PHE A 101 -16.53 -19.59 -14.98
C PHE A 101 -16.21 -18.70 -16.19
N LYS A 102 -15.31 -19.09 -17.10
CA LYS A 102 -15.03 -18.33 -18.33
C LYS A 102 -16.09 -18.55 -19.41
N HIS A 103 -16.66 -19.74 -19.50
CA HIS A 103 -17.60 -20.12 -20.57
C HIS A 103 -19.06 -19.76 -20.27
N PHE A 104 -19.49 -19.71 -18.99
CA PHE A 104 -20.87 -19.42 -18.59
C PHE A 104 -21.26 -17.93 -18.47
N GLY A 105 -20.46 -17.00 -19.01
CA GLY A 105 -20.90 -15.60 -19.17
C GLY A 105 -21.06 -14.78 -17.89
N VAL A 106 -20.76 -15.32 -16.70
CA VAL A 106 -20.46 -14.50 -15.52
C VAL A 106 -18.99 -14.10 -15.58
N ARG A 107 -18.67 -13.19 -16.51
CA ARG A 107 -17.40 -12.44 -16.50
C ARG A 107 -17.40 -11.51 -15.29
N PHE A 108 -17.01 -12.02 -14.12
CA PHE A 108 -16.35 -11.18 -13.11
C PHE A 108 -14.84 -11.06 -13.34
N GLY A 109 -14.33 -11.54 -14.48
CA GLY A 109 -13.07 -11.10 -15.04
C GLY A 109 -13.28 -9.77 -15.78
N HIS A 110 -12.95 -8.65 -15.12
CA HIS A 110 -12.70 -7.40 -15.83
C HIS A 110 -11.78 -7.73 -17.01
N ARG A 111 -12.25 -7.52 -18.25
CA ARG A 111 -11.36 -7.40 -19.40
C ARG A 111 -10.38 -6.31 -18.99
N ALA A 112 -9.16 -6.67 -18.57
CA ALA A 112 -8.11 -5.69 -18.43
C ALA A 112 -7.95 -5.13 -19.84
N GLN A 113 -8.53 -3.95 -20.08
CA GLN A 113 -8.20 -3.19 -21.27
C GLN A 113 -6.68 -3.19 -21.33
N ALA A 114 -6.12 -3.56 -22.48
CA ALA A 114 -4.71 -3.35 -22.70
C ALA A 114 -4.43 -1.87 -22.36
N ARG A 115 -3.33 -1.61 -21.64
CA ARG A 115 -2.87 -0.25 -21.30
C ARG A 115 -1.40 -0.18 -21.68
N ASN A 116 -0.96 1.00 -22.09
CA ASN A 116 0.47 1.26 -22.25
C ASN A 116 1.20 1.07 -20.91
N PRO A 117 2.51 0.75 -20.93
CA PRO A 117 3.28 0.53 -19.71
C PRO A 117 3.36 1.81 -18.85
N ASP A 118 3.44 1.58 -17.54
CA ASP A 118 3.65 2.63 -16.56
C ASP A 118 5.09 3.17 -16.62
N VAL A 119 5.25 4.44 -16.28
CA VAL A 119 6.56 5.11 -16.24
C VAL A 119 6.90 5.42 -14.78
N ILE A 120 8.14 5.18 -14.37
CA ILE A 120 8.63 5.55 -13.04
C ILE A 120 9.68 6.64 -13.22
N SER A 121 9.57 7.71 -12.45
CA SER A 121 10.56 8.78 -12.40
C SER A 121 10.96 9.03 -10.96
N ASP A 122 12.26 9.14 -10.71
CA ASP A 122 12.77 9.54 -9.40
C ASP A 122 12.72 11.06 -9.25
N LEU A 123 12.35 11.52 -8.06
CA LEU A 123 12.34 12.93 -7.68
C LEU A 123 13.10 13.11 -6.37
N HIS A 124 14.26 13.77 -6.46
CA HIS A 124 15.03 14.14 -5.28
C HIS A 124 14.56 15.46 -4.70
N ILE A 125 14.14 15.45 -3.44
CA ILE A 125 13.69 16.65 -2.71
C ILE A 125 14.61 16.93 -1.52
N SER A 126 14.62 18.17 -1.05
CA SER A 126 15.32 18.50 0.19
C SER A 126 14.50 18.12 1.43
N LEU A 127 15.14 18.10 2.60
CA LEU A 127 14.45 17.81 3.85
C LEU A 127 13.44 18.91 4.21
N GLU A 128 13.72 20.16 3.86
CA GLU A 128 12.84 21.32 4.04
C GLU A 128 11.60 21.24 3.14
N ASP A 129 11.78 20.82 1.88
CA ASP A 129 10.67 20.58 0.96
C ASP A 129 9.76 19.47 1.47
N ALA A 130 10.33 18.42 2.07
CA ALA A 130 9.57 17.37 2.75
C ALA A 130 8.89 17.85 4.04
N PHE A 131 9.45 18.84 4.73
CA PHE A 131 8.90 19.43 5.95
C PHE A 131 7.68 20.30 5.66
N CYS A 132 7.82 21.30 4.77
CA CYS A 132 6.74 22.25 4.45
C CYS A 132 5.69 21.67 3.49
N GLY A 133 6.05 20.65 2.71
CA GLY A 133 5.28 20.25 1.54
C GLY A 133 5.39 21.32 0.44
N LYS A 134 5.50 20.90 -0.81
CA LYS A 134 5.76 21.82 -1.92
C LYS A 134 5.24 21.27 -3.23
N LYS A 135 4.72 22.17 -4.06
CA LYS A 135 4.40 21.88 -5.45
C LYS A 135 5.66 22.10 -6.30
N ILE A 136 6.26 21.00 -6.76
CA ILE A 136 7.53 21.01 -7.49
C ILE A 136 7.25 20.79 -8.98
N PRO A 137 7.69 21.70 -9.88
CA PRO A 137 7.68 21.42 -11.31
C PRO A 137 8.78 20.40 -11.64
N ILE A 138 8.42 19.38 -12.40
CA ILE A 138 9.36 18.35 -12.85
C ILE A 138 9.25 18.18 -14.36
N GLU A 139 10.33 17.73 -14.97
CA GLU A 139 10.41 17.44 -16.39
C GLU A 139 10.77 15.97 -16.56
N VAL A 140 9.88 15.21 -17.20
CA VAL A 140 9.98 13.75 -17.32
C VAL A 140 9.96 13.36 -18.79
N ALA A 141 10.94 12.55 -19.20
CA ALA A 141 10.96 11.94 -20.52
C ALA A 141 10.02 10.73 -20.54
N ILE A 142 8.95 10.81 -21.33
CA ILE A 142 7.95 9.75 -21.44
C ILE A 142 8.13 9.03 -22.80
N PRO A 143 8.28 7.69 -22.80
CA PRO A 143 8.33 6.91 -24.04
C PRO A 143 7.04 7.10 -24.87
N GLY A 144 7.19 7.51 -26.12
CA GLY A 144 6.10 7.75 -27.07
C GLY A 144 5.57 9.18 -27.12
N THR A 145 5.89 10.04 -26.14
CA THR A 145 5.46 11.45 -26.16
C THR A 145 6.59 12.47 -26.01
N GLY A 146 7.81 12.03 -25.70
CA GLY A 146 8.95 12.91 -25.47
C GLY A 146 8.92 13.55 -24.07
N THR A 147 9.64 14.65 -23.92
CA THR A 147 9.81 15.32 -22.63
C THR A 147 8.59 16.18 -22.31
N LYS A 148 7.99 15.98 -21.12
CA LYS A 148 6.83 16.74 -20.64
C LYS A 148 7.07 17.31 -19.26
N LYS A 149 6.49 18.49 -19.03
CA LYS A 149 6.52 19.17 -17.73
C LYS A 149 5.26 18.83 -16.94
N PHE A 150 5.47 18.41 -15.70
CA PHE A 150 4.41 18.13 -14.74
C PHE A 150 4.64 18.94 -13.47
N SER A 151 3.58 19.06 -12.67
CA SER A 151 3.68 19.68 -11.36
C SER A 151 3.20 18.67 -10.32
N VAL A 152 4.14 18.26 -9.46
CA VAL A 152 3.91 17.24 -8.44
C VAL A 152 3.72 17.91 -7.10
N ASN A 153 2.67 17.55 -6.38
CA ASN A 153 2.42 18.04 -5.04
C ASN A 153 3.04 17.08 -4.02
N ILE A 154 4.09 17.52 -3.34
CA ILE A 154 4.74 16.77 -2.27
C ILE A 154 4.01 17.06 -0.96
N PRO A 155 3.41 16.05 -0.32
CA PRO A 155 2.73 16.24 0.95
C PRO A 155 3.74 16.53 2.07
N MET A 156 3.31 17.31 3.07
CA MET A 156 4.06 17.46 4.32
C MET A 156 4.35 16.10 4.95
N GLY A 157 5.59 15.93 5.41
CA GLY A 157 6.06 14.69 6.02
C GLY A 157 6.46 13.62 5.00
N ALA A 158 6.52 13.94 3.70
CA ALA A 158 6.97 13.02 2.66
C ALA A 158 8.29 12.36 3.03
N GLU A 159 8.36 11.03 2.96
CA GLU A 159 9.53 10.22 3.29
C GLU A 159 10.09 9.58 2.02
N SER A 160 11.39 9.24 2.03
CA SER A 160 12.00 8.48 0.95
C SER A 160 11.24 7.17 0.71
N GLY A 161 10.98 6.86 -0.56
CA GLY A 161 10.16 5.72 -0.96
C GLY A 161 8.67 6.03 -1.12
N LEU A 162 8.21 7.25 -0.80
CA LEU A 162 6.86 7.68 -1.13
C LEU A 162 6.67 7.67 -2.66
N ARG A 163 5.65 6.94 -3.12
CA ARG A 163 5.26 6.88 -4.54
C ARG A 163 4.01 7.71 -4.80
N LEU A 164 4.12 8.70 -5.67
CA LEU A 164 3.00 9.54 -6.08
C LEU A 164 2.53 9.12 -7.47
N LYS A 165 1.23 8.83 -7.61
CA LYS A 165 0.63 8.37 -8.85
C LYS A 165 0.01 9.52 -9.65
N MET A 166 0.32 9.60 -10.94
CA MET A 166 -0.30 10.49 -11.91
C MET A 166 -0.97 9.66 -13.00
N ALA A 167 -2.29 9.49 -12.89
CA ALA A 167 -3.06 8.61 -13.76
C ALA A 167 -3.07 9.09 -15.23
N GLY A 168 -2.86 8.17 -16.17
CA GLY A 168 -2.88 8.44 -17.62
C GLY A 168 -1.76 9.35 -18.12
N LYS A 169 -0.70 9.57 -17.33
CA LYS A 169 0.47 10.39 -17.68
C LYS A 169 1.74 9.57 -17.95
N GLY A 170 1.60 8.24 -18.04
CA GLY A 170 2.67 7.32 -18.39
C GLY A 170 2.86 7.18 -19.90
N SER A 171 3.35 6.03 -20.35
CA SER A 171 3.74 5.84 -21.75
C SER A 171 2.55 5.92 -22.71
N THR A 172 2.83 6.37 -23.93
CA THR A 172 1.88 6.42 -25.06
C THR A 172 2.50 5.85 -26.33
N GLN A 173 3.29 4.78 -26.23
CA GLN A 173 3.93 4.14 -27.40
C GLN A 173 2.90 3.57 -28.38
N ASN A 174 1.85 2.94 -27.86
CA ASN A 174 0.71 2.51 -28.67
C ASN A 174 -0.43 3.53 -28.53
N THR A 175 -0.67 4.31 -29.58
CA THR A 175 -1.70 5.35 -29.61
C THR A 175 -3.14 4.82 -29.64
N THR A 176 -3.32 3.55 -30.01
CA THR A 176 -4.63 2.88 -30.05
C THR A 176 -5.09 2.43 -28.66
N ILE A 177 -4.19 2.43 -27.69
CA ILE A 177 -4.40 1.90 -26.34
C ILE A 177 -4.29 3.05 -25.31
N PRO A 178 -5.09 3.07 -24.22
CA PRO A 178 -4.98 4.09 -23.19
C PRO A 178 -3.57 4.24 -22.62
N ALA A 179 -3.20 5.45 -22.22
CA ALA A 179 -1.91 5.75 -21.60
C ALA A 179 -1.73 4.99 -20.28
N GLY A 180 -0.47 4.64 -19.99
CA GLY A 180 -0.06 4.13 -18.68
C GLY A 180 -0.13 5.23 -17.62
N ASP A 181 0.23 4.89 -16.39
CA ASP A 181 0.33 5.82 -15.27
C ASP A 181 1.80 6.25 -15.05
N LEU A 182 2.02 7.46 -14.54
CA LEU A 182 3.35 7.94 -14.13
C LEU A 182 3.45 7.86 -12.61
N TYR A 183 4.45 7.13 -12.11
CA TYR A 183 4.79 7.05 -10.70
C TYR A 183 6.03 7.88 -10.42
N ILE A 184 5.91 8.80 -9.47
CA ILE A 184 7.02 9.59 -8.98
C ILE A 184 7.51 8.98 -7.68
N SER A 185 8.73 8.45 -7.69
CA SER A 185 9.39 7.93 -6.49
C SER A 185 10.17 9.05 -5.82
N VAL A 186 9.73 9.46 -4.63
CA VAL A 186 10.34 10.54 -3.88
C VAL A 186 11.56 10.03 -3.11
N HIS A 187 12.66 10.74 -3.22
CA HIS A 187 13.90 10.50 -2.46
C HIS A 187 14.30 11.77 -1.73
N VAL A 188 14.26 11.76 -0.41
CA VAL A 188 14.72 12.89 0.40
C VAL A 188 16.25 12.86 0.45
N LYS A 189 16.89 13.95 0.03
CA LYS A 189 18.34 14.11 0.10
C LYS A 189 18.80 14.10 1.56
N GLU A 190 19.99 13.57 1.79
CA GLU A 190 20.66 13.71 3.07
C GLU A 190 20.90 15.20 3.38
N HIS A 191 20.73 15.57 4.65
CA HIS A 191 20.87 16.95 5.10
C HIS A 191 22.10 17.09 5.99
N ASN A 192 22.88 18.14 5.78
CA ASN A 192 24.18 18.33 6.43
C ASN A 192 24.07 18.45 7.97
N THR A 193 22.98 19.04 8.45
CA THR A 193 22.78 19.33 9.88
C THR A 193 21.85 18.34 10.57
N PHE A 194 20.94 17.71 9.83
CA PHE A 194 19.82 16.97 10.40
C PHE A 194 19.81 15.57 9.82
N ARG A 195 19.80 14.58 10.70
CA ARG A 195 19.50 13.20 10.33
C ARG A 195 18.05 12.92 10.66
N ARG A 196 17.25 12.61 9.65
CA ARG A 196 15.84 12.22 9.85
C ARG A 196 15.73 10.72 10.13
N MET A 197 14.96 10.37 11.15
CA MET A 197 14.52 9.00 11.40
C MET A 197 13.01 9.03 11.62
N ARG A 198 12.24 8.64 10.60
CA ARG A 198 10.77 8.78 10.57
C ARG A 198 10.34 10.23 10.82
N ALA A 199 9.63 10.49 11.93
CA ALA A 199 9.17 11.82 12.31
C ALA A 199 10.21 12.59 13.15
N ASP A 200 11.23 11.92 13.68
CA ASP A 200 12.20 12.53 14.57
C ASP A 200 13.42 13.04 13.79
N LEU A 201 14.00 14.14 14.28
CA LEU A 201 15.22 14.74 13.75
C LEU A 201 16.34 14.62 14.77
N PHE A 202 17.53 14.32 14.29
CA PHE A 202 18.74 14.21 15.10
C PHE A 202 19.76 15.22 14.61
N LEU A 203 20.32 15.98 15.55
CA LEU A 203 21.36 16.97 15.30
C LEU A 203 22.51 16.69 16.27
N ASN A 204 23.74 16.71 15.76
CA ASN A 204 24.93 16.69 16.62
C ASN A 204 25.34 18.14 16.88
N LYS A 205 25.50 18.50 18.15
CA LYS A 205 26.02 19.80 18.55
C LYS A 205 27.31 19.60 19.33
N GLU A 206 28.36 20.23 18.83
CA GLU A 206 29.66 20.27 19.49
C GLU A 206 29.69 21.38 20.54
N LEU A 207 30.16 21.05 21.73
CA LEU A 207 30.42 21.98 22.83
C LEU A 207 31.88 21.89 23.25
N THR A 208 32.44 22.99 23.73
CA THR A 208 33.77 22.96 24.35
C THR A 208 33.69 22.28 25.72
N MET A 209 34.80 21.72 26.19
CA MET A 209 34.88 21.20 27.56
C MET A 209 34.53 22.25 28.63
N ILE A 210 34.76 23.53 28.35
CA ILE A 210 34.48 24.64 29.27
C ILE A 210 32.96 24.86 29.35
N ASP A 211 32.31 24.98 28.19
CA ASP A 211 30.85 25.17 28.11
C ASP A 211 30.09 23.99 28.71
N ALA A 212 30.57 22.77 28.48
CA ALA A 212 29.97 21.57 29.06
C ALA A 212 30.13 21.53 30.60
N ALA A 213 31.26 22.00 31.13
CA ALA A 213 31.52 22.04 32.57
C ALA A 213 30.73 23.14 33.28
N LEU A 214 30.72 24.36 32.73
CA LEU A 214 30.10 25.53 33.34
C LEU A 214 28.60 25.68 33.02
N GLY A 215 28.13 25.03 31.95
CA GLY A 215 26.83 25.27 31.36
C GLY A 215 26.86 26.50 30.45
N CYS A 216 26.01 26.49 29.43
CA CYS A 216 25.90 27.59 28.47
C CYS A 216 24.54 27.59 27.77
N ASP A 217 24.20 28.68 27.10
CA ASP A 217 23.06 28.73 26.20
C ASP A 217 23.54 28.52 24.76
N ILE A 218 23.04 27.49 24.09
CA ILE A 218 23.35 27.23 22.69
C ILE A 218 22.21 27.61 21.76
N LYS A 219 22.57 28.12 20.58
CA LYS A 219 21.64 28.31 19.47
C LYS A 219 21.61 27.05 18.62
N VAL A 220 20.42 26.51 18.43
CA VAL A 220 20.16 25.29 17.65
C VAL A 220 19.22 25.63 16.50
N PRO A 221 19.60 25.36 15.24
CA PRO A 221 18.71 25.55 14.11
C PRO A 221 17.58 24.52 14.15
N THR A 222 16.41 24.91 13.69
CA THR A 222 15.27 24.03 13.47
C THR A 222 15.03 23.87 11.98
N ILE A 223 14.32 22.81 11.59
CA ILE A 223 13.96 22.57 10.18
C ILE A 223 13.09 23.68 9.56
N GLU A 224 12.49 24.54 10.39
CA GLU A 224 11.74 25.72 9.96
C GLU A 224 12.64 26.89 9.51
N GLY A 225 13.96 26.78 9.66
CA GLY A 225 14.90 27.89 9.43
C GLY A 225 14.96 28.89 10.59
N LYS A 226 14.34 28.59 11.74
CA LYS A 226 14.42 29.38 12.98
C LYS A 226 15.47 28.80 13.92
N GLU A 227 16.02 29.65 14.79
CA GLU A 227 16.89 29.21 15.89
C GLU A 227 16.11 29.12 17.20
N VAL A 228 16.41 28.10 17.98
CA VAL A 228 15.92 27.95 19.36
C VAL A 228 17.12 27.99 20.29
N ILE A 229 17.00 28.77 21.36
CA ILE A 229 17.99 28.80 22.44
C ILE A 229 17.71 27.63 23.38
N VAL A 230 18.74 26.83 23.65
CA VAL A 230 18.67 25.66 24.52
C VAL A 230 19.70 25.84 25.63
N ALA A 231 19.23 25.87 26.88
CA ALA A 231 20.09 25.92 28.04
C ALA A 231 20.74 24.55 28.28
N ILE A 232 22.07 24.54 28.35
CA ILE A 232 22.89 23.37 28.66
C ILE A 232 23.25 23.43 30.14
N PRO A 233 22.86 22.43 30.95
CA PRO A 233 23.21 22.41 32.35
C PRO A 233 24.73 22.23 32.56
N PRO A 234 25.28 22.79 33.64
CA PRO A 234 26.67 22.52 34.03
C PRO A 234 26.90 21.02 34.26
N GLY A 235 28.11 20.55 33.97
CA GLY A 235 28.49 19.14 34.09
C GLY A 235 27.88 18.23 33.02
N THR A 236 27.44 18.77 31.88
CA THR A 236 26.90 17.98 30.76
C THR A 236 27.97 17.02 30.24
N GLN A 237 27.59 15.74 30.11
CA GLN A 237 28.49 14.66 29.68
C GLN A 237 28.48 14.47 28.14
N PRO A 238 29.52 13.87 27.55
CA PRO A 238 29.49 13.45 26.15
C PRO A 238 28.32 12.51 25.85
N ASN A 239 27.76 12.62 24.65
CA ASN A 239 26.59 11.88 24.17
C ASN A 239 25.30 12.14 24.97
N HIS A 240 25.27 13.18 25.80
CA HIS A 240 24.04 13.61 26.45
C HIS A 240 23.01 14.01 25.37
N LYS A 241 21.78 13.52 25.52
CA LYS A 241 20.70 13.75 24.55
C LYS A 241 19.68 14.72 25.11
N ILE A 242 19.51 15.85 24.44
CA ILE A 242 18.51 16.85 24.78
C ILE A 242 17.34 16.74 23.80
N ARG A 243 16.12 16.59 24.32
CA ARG A 243 14.90 16.48 23.51
C ARG A 243 14.20 17.83 23.42
N LEU A 244 14.00 18.34 22.20
CA LEU A 244 13.11 19.44 21.92
C LEU A 244 11.78 18.89 21.38
N LYS A 245 10.74 19.00 22.22
CA LYS A 245 9.41 18.47 21.91
C LYS A 245 8.78 19.17 20.70
N SER A 246 8.19 18.40 19.80
CA SER A 246 7.47 18.87 18.60
C SER A 246 8.32 19.70 17.62
N LYS A 247 9.65 19.55 17.67
CA LYS A 247 10.60 20.20 16.76
C LYS A 247 11.13 19.28 15.65
N GLY A 248 10.56 18.08 15.50
CA GLY A 248 10.84 17.15 14.41
C GLY A 248 10.01 17.41 13.15
N MET A 249 9.93 16.38 12.30
CA MET A 249 9.16 16.36 11.06
C MET A 249 7.66 16.11 11.32
N PRO A 250 6.77 16.65 10.48
CA PRO A 250 5.36 16.29 10.50
C PRO A 250 5.15 14.84 10.05
N LEU A 251 4.12 14.19 10.61
CA LEU A 251 3.69 12.87 10.15
C LEU A 251 2.98 12.97 8.80
N LEU A 252 3.31 12.03 7.90
CA LEU A 252 2.62 11.90 6.62
C LEU A 252 1.12 11.65 6.88
N ARG A 253 0.25 12.42 6.20
CA ARG A 253 -1.23 12.47 6.36
C ARG A 253 -1.74 13.13 7.65
N GLN A 254 -0.91 13.28 8.68
CA GLN A 254 -1.28 13.94 9.94
C GLN A 254 -0.32 15.10 10.23
N PRO A 255 -0.31 16.16 9.40
CA PRO A 255 0.70 17.21 9.47
C PRO A 255 0.67 18.05 10.76
N GLN A 256 -0.45 18.01 11.49
CA GLN A 256 -0.61 18.66 12.78
C GLN A 256 0.24 17.99 13.88
N ILE A 257 0.56 16.70 13.71
CA ILE A 257 1.38 15.94 14.65
C ILE A 257 2.81 15.95 14.15
N ARG A 258 3.73 16.34 15.04
CA ARG A 258 5.16 16.39 14.78
C ARG A 258 5.91 15.45 15.69
N GLY A 259 6.96 14.85 15.14
CA GLY A 259 7.98 14.19 15.96
C GLY A 259 8.83 15.22 16.71
N ASP A 260 9.87 14.72 17.36
CA ASP A 260 10.75 15.52 18.20
C ASP A 260 12.11 15.74 17.54
N MET A 261 12.87 16.70 18.07
CA MET A 261 14.27 16.87 17.72
C MET A 261 15.14 16.44 18.89
N TYR A 262 16.15 15.61 18.62
CA TYR A 262 17.14 15.18 19.59
C TYR A 262 18.48 15.82 19.24
N ILE A 263 19.03 16.56 20.19
CA ILE A 263 20.37 17.13 20.11
C ILE A 263 21.29 16.17 20.84
N ASN A 264 22.24 15.58 20.12
CA ASN A 264 23.31 14.79 20.70
C ASN A 264 24.52 15.70 20.94
N ILE A 265 24.95 15.81 22.20
CA ILE A 265 26.07 16.66 22.58
C ILE A 265 27.38 15.90 22.42
N SER A 266 28.30 16.41 21.61
CA SER A 266 29.69 15.98 21.55
C SER A 266 30.58 17.01 22.21
N ILE A 267 31.51 16.57 23.07
CA ILE A 267 32.46 17.48 23.73
C ILE A 267 33.76 17.49 22.92
N LEU A 268 34.17 18.68 22.51
CA LEU A 268 35.46 18.92 21.89
C LEU A 268 36.51 19.22 22.94
N VAL A 269 37.59 18.45 22.91
CA VAL A 269 38.80 18.71 23.68
C VAL A 269 39.82 19.37 22.75
N PRO A 270 40.40 20.53 23.11
CA PRO A 270 41.41 21.18 22.30
C PRO A 270 42.63 20.27 22.08
N ILE A 271 43.11 20.19 20.84
CA ILE A 271 44.26 19.34 20.46
C ILE A 271 45.58 20.06 20.75
N ASP A 272 45.65 21.36 20.44
CA ASP A 272 46.83 22.18 20.61
C ASP A 272 46.63 23.21 21.73
N LEU A 273 47.54 23.20 22.69
CA LEU A 273 47.50 24.06 23.88
C LEU A 273 48.79 24.86 24.03
N THR A 274 48.64 26.15 24.29
CA THR A 274 49.75 27.02 24.72
C THR A 274 50.22 26.65 26.13
N GLU A 275 51.46 26.98 26.48
CA GLU A 275 52.00 26.72 27.84
C GLU A 275 51.11 27.34 28.94
N LYS A 276 50.57 28.54 28.69
CA LYS A 276 49.62 29.18 29.60
C LYS A 276 48.35 28.35 29.79
N GLN A 277 47.76 27.83 28.72
CA GLN A 277 46.56 26.99 28.81
C GLN A 277 46.83 25.66 29.51
N LYS A 278 47.98 25.03 29.24
CA LYS A 278 48.41 23.81 29.95
C LYS A 278 48.54 24.06 31.45
N GLN A 279 49.14 25.18 31.86
CA GLN A 279 49.28 25.53 33.27
C GLN A 279 47.91 25.68 33.94
N ILE A 280 46.97 26.40 33.32
CA ILE A 280 45.61 26.58 33.84
C ILE A 280 44.90 25.22 34.05
N LEU A 281 45.05 24.28 33.12
CA LEU A 281 44.45 22.95 33.25
C LEU A 281 45.07 22.13 34.39
N ARG A 282 46.39 22.25 34.63
CA ARG A 282 47.07 21.61 35.77
C ARG A 282 46.60 22.21 37.10
N ASP A 283 46.51 23.54 37.17
CA ASP A 283 46.02 24.24 38.36
C ASP A 283 44.57 23.84 38.67
N PHE A 284 43.74 23.70 37.63
CA PHE A 284 42.35 23.22 37.75
C PHE A 284 42.28 21.77 38.25
N GLU A 285 43.16 20.89 37.76
CA GLU A 285 43.26 19.50 38.22
C GLU A 285 43.62 19.44 39.71
N GLU A 286 44.63 20.19 40.15
CA GLU A 286 45.04 20.24 41.56
C GLU A 286 43.90 20.73 42.47
N ALA A 287 43.18 21.77 42.05
CA ALA A 287 42.00 22.27 42.77
C ALA A 287 40.87 21.24 42.81
N SER A 288 40.69 20.44 41.75
CA SER A 288 39.65 19.41 41.65
C SER A 288 39.94 18.18 42.52
N VAL A 289 41.22 17.83 42.74
CA VAL A 289 41.59 16.76 43.69
C VAL A 289 41.22 17.15 45.12
N LYS A 290 41.38 18.43 45.48
CA LYS A 290 40.99 18.96 46.79
C LYS A 290 39.48 19.00 47.04
N SER A 291 38.65 19.05 45.99
CA SER A 291 37.19 19.05 46.12
C SER A 291 36.55 17.66 46.10
N ARG A 292 37.31 16.62 45.71
CA ARG A 292 36.87 15.21 45.70
C ARG A 292 37.14 14.47 47.02
N ASN A 293 37.91 15.07 47.92
CA ASN A 293 38.15 14.62 49.30
C ASN A 293 37.38 15.48 50.28
#